data_AF-A0A9E3NIH7-F1
#
_entry.id   AF-A0A9E3NIH7-F1
#
_cell.length_a   1.000
_cell.length_b   1.000
_cell.length_c   1.000
_cell.angle_alpha   90.00
_cell.angle_beta   90.00
_cell.angle_gamma   90.00
#
_symmetry.space_group_name_H-M   'P 1'
#
loop_
_entity.id
_entity.type
_entity.pdbx_description
1 polymer ?
#
loop_
_entity_poly.entity_id
_entity_poly.type
_entity_poly.pdbx_seq_one_letter_code
_entity_poly.pdbx_strand_id
1 'polypeptide(L)'
;MILQKKYQFDNWNDWDHTINISATNFIKEFGFSPNILLANEYTYSQIDFITTINPEKKQNAKRIDGVKELEDKNDINLSVYISGKIEINFCIDNIEDKQFILVYDDESDNDTEEIPIESSPKVLINY
;
A
#
# COMPACT_ATOMS: atom_id res chain seq x y z
N MET A 1 -2.10 14.90 -15.09
CA MET A 1 -0.74 14.65 -15.66
C MET A 1 -0.23 13.34 -15.08
N ILE A 2 0.34 12.46 -15.90
CA ILE A 2 0.83 11.14 -15.46
C ILE A 2 2.34 11.04 -15.66
N LEU A 3 3.05 10.63 -14.60
CA LEU A 3 4.47 10.35 -14.58
C LEU A 3 4.68 8.94 -14.04
N GLN A 4 5.57 8.16 -14.66
CA GLN A 4 5.79 6.78 -14.22
C GLN A 4 7.24 6.35 -14.38
N LYS A 5 7.69 5.46 -13.49
CA LYS A 5 9.02 4.84 -13.59
C LYS A 5 9.03 3.45 -12.98
N LYS A 6 9.69 2.55 -13.70
CA LYS A 6 9.80 1.12 -13.37
C LYS A 6 10.99 0.86 -12.44
N TYR A 7 10.78 -0.04 -11.49
CA TYR A 7 11.73 -0.50 -10.48
C TYR A 7 11.60 -2.02 -10.29
N GLN A 8 12.49 -2.58 -9.47
CA GLN A 8 12.54 -4.02 -9.19
C GLN A 8 12.88 -4.26 -7.72
N PHE A 9 12.28 -5.32 -7.17
CA PHE A 9 12.63 -5.89 -5.88
C PHE A 9 13.79 -6.87 -6.03
N ASP A 10 14.87 -6.62 -5.31
CA ASP A 10 15.99 -7.56 -5.20
C ASP A 10 15.74 -8.59 -4.10
N ASN A 11 15.18 -8.13 -2.97
CA ASN A 11 14.90 -8.93 -1.79
C ASN A 11 13.52 -8.59 -1.23
N TRP A 12 12.69 -9.61 -1.07
CA TRP A 12 11.35 -9.45 -0.52
C TRP A 12 11.35 -9.01 0.95
N ASN A 13 12.36 -9.39 1.74
CA ASN A 13 12.43 -8.99 3.16
C ASN A 13 12.65 -7.47 3.34
N ASP A 14 13.14 -6.80 2.31
CA ASP A 14 13.46 -5.36 2.30
C ASP A 14 12.53 -4.59 1.35
N TRP A 15 11.31 -5.10 1.12
CA TRP A 15 10.34 -4.52 0.18
C TRP A 15 10.02 -3.05 0.52
N ASP A 16 9.80 -2.74 1.79
CA ASP A 16 9.45 -1.40 2.30
C ASP A 16 10.60 -0.41 2.11
N HIS A 17 11.83 -0.85 2.33
CA HIS A 17 13.04 -0.07 2.10
C HIS A 17 13.24 0.17 0.59
N THR A 18 12.97 -0.85 -0.23
CA THR A 18 13.05 -0.76 -1.68
C THR A 18 12.04 0.25 -2.23
N ILE A 19 10.79 0.21 -1.75
CA ILE A 19 9.77 1.20 -2.11
C ILE A 19 10.19 2.60 -1.66
N ASN A 20 10.70 2.77 -0.43
CA ASN A 20 11.13 4.09 0.07
C ASN A 20 12.26 4.70 -0.76
N ILE A 21 13.30 3.91 -1.08
CA ILE A 21 14.41 4.34 -1.94
C ILE A 21 13.88 4.69 -3.34
N SER A 22 13.01 3.85 -3.90
CA SER A 22 12.45 4.06 -5.24
C SER A 22 11.58 5.32 -5.30
N ALA A 23 10.77 5.57 -4.27
CA ALA A 23 9.97 6.79 -4.14
C ALA A 23 10.85 8.03 -3.98
N THR A 24 11.91 7.95 -3.16
CA THR A 24 12.90 9.03 -3.04
C THR A 24 13.59 9.34 -4.37
N ASN A 25 13.96 8.30 -5.13
CA ASN A 25 14.56 8.46 -6.45
C ASN A 25 13.56 9.04 -7.46
N PHE A 26 12.30 8.61 -7.41
CA PHE A 26 11.22 9.17 -8.23
C PHE A 26 11.03 10.67 -7.96
N ILE A 27 10.97 11.08 -6.69
CA ILE A 27 10.84 12.48 -6.27
C ILE A 27 12.03 13.31 -6.74
N LYS A 28 13.26 12.79 -6.61
CA LYS A 28 14.47 13.49 -7.08
C LYS A 28 14.47 13.72 -8.58
N GLU A 29 13.89 12.80 -9.35
CA GLU A 29 13.87 12.87 -10.81
C GLU A 29 12.73 13.75 -11.33
N PHE A 30 11.53 13.60 -10.78
CA PHE A 30 10.34 14.25 -11.31
C PHE A 30 9.86 15.45 -10.49
N GLY A 31 10.30 15.58 -9.23
CA GLY A 31 9.85 16.62 -8.30
C GLY A 31 8.50 16.34 -7.64
N PHE A 32 7.85 15.22 -7.95
CA PHE A 32 6.54 14.82 -7.42
C PHE A 32 6.62 13.51 -6.63
N SER A 33 5.81 13.39 -5.58
CA SER A 33 5.66 12.13 -4.84
C SER A 33 4.77 11.17 -5.62
N PRO A 34 5.20 9.91 -5.83
CA PRO A 34 4.31 8.91 -6.42
C PRO A 34 3.14 8.64 -5.49
N ASN A 35 1.99 8.32 -6.06
CA ASN A 35 0.74 8.05 -5.35
C ASN A 35 0.15 6.67 -5.69
N ILE A 36 0.70 5.98 -6.70
CA ILE A 36 0.29 4.63 -7.10
C ILE A 36 1.54 3.74 -7.29
N LEU A 37 1.44 2.48 -6.88
CA LEU A 37 2.39 1.41 -7.16
C LEU A 37 1.66 0.32 -7.94
N LEU A 38 2.05 0.14 -9.19
CA LEU A 38 1.56 -0.96 -10.04
C LEU A 38 2.47 -2.17 -9.87
N ALA A 39 1.91 -3.33 -9.58
CA ALA A 39 2.63 -4.60 -9.53
C ALA A 39 1.69 -5.75 -9.92
N ASN A 40 2.24 -6.92 -10.24
CA ASN A 40 1.38 -8.09 -10.45
C ASN A 40 0.88 -8.70 -9.14
N GLU A 41 -0.15 -9.54 -9.27
CA GLU A 41 -0.80 -10.21 -8.13
C GLU A 41 0.20 -11.02 -7.30
N TYR A 42 1.15 -11.71 -7.93
CA TYR A 42 2.14 -12.51 -7.20
C TYR A 42 3.09 -11.65 -6.36
N THR A 43 3.61 -10.57 -6.93
CA THR A 43 4.46 -9.59 -6.25
C THR A 43 3.72 -8.99 -5.06
N TYR A 44 2.45 -8.64 -5.26
CA TYR A 44 1.58 -8.16 -4.21
C TYR A 44 1.40 -9.20 -3.08
N SER A 45 1.08 -10.46 -3.42
CA SER A 45 0.94 -11.52 -2.44
C SER A 45 2.22 -11.79 -1.65
N GLN A 46 3.41 -11.63 -2.25
CA GLN A 46 4.68 -11.77 -1.52
C GLN A 46 4.88 -10.65 -0.50
N ILE A 47 4.59 -9.40 -0.88
CA ILE A 47 4.64 -8.25 0.03
C ILE A 47 3.68 -8.45 1.19
N ASP A 48 2.46 -8.88 0.88
CA ASP A 48 1.41 -9.11 1.87
C ASP A 48 1.77 -10.24 2.86
N PHE A 49 2.28 -11.36 2.34
CA PHE A 49 2.75 -12.48 3.15
C PHE A 49 3.85 -12.06 4.11
N ILE A 50 4.85 -11.30 3.64
CA ILE A 50 5.97 -10.84 4.48
C ILE A 50 5.49 -9.84 5.54
N THR A 51 4.58 -8.95 5.17
CA THR A 51 3.95 -8.02 6.10
C THR A 51 3.16 -8.76 7.18
N THR A 52 2.56 -9.91 6.83
CA THR A 52 1.83 -10.77 7.77
C THR A 52 2.76 -11.42 8.80
N ILE A 53 3.89 -11.97 8.35
CA ILE A 53 4.83 -12.72 9.21
C ILE A 53 5.83 -11.82 9.96
N ASN A 54 6.06 -10.58 9.51
CA ASN A 54 7.00 -9.65 10.12
C ASN A 54 6.29 -8.42 10.72
N PRO A 55 6.11 -8.35 12.06
CA PRO A 55 5.43 -7.26 12.74
C PRO A 55 6.04 -5.87 12.49
N GLU A 56 7.35 -5.77 12.24
CA GLU A 56 8.00 -4.49 11.98
C GLU A 56 7.53 -3.87 10.66
N LYS A 57 7.23 -4.69 9.66
CA LYS A 57 6.76 -4.24 8.34
C LYS A 57 5.32 -3.74 8.37
N LYS A 58 4.53 -4.16 9.38
CA LYS A 58 3.13 -3.72 9.56
C LYS A 58 3.01 -2.21 9.84
N GLN A 59 4.06 -1.58 10.36
CA GLN A 59 4.02 -0.15 10.70
C GLN A 59 3.92 0.75 9.45
N ASN A 60 4.42 0.27 8.30
CA ASN A 60 4.45 1.01 7.05
C ASN A 60 3.28 0.64 6.10
N ALA A 61 2.31 -0.11 6.62
CA ALA A 61 1.28 -0.81 5.87
C ALA A 61 -0.11 -0.47 6.41
N LYS A 62 -1.07 -0.13 5.54
CA LYS A 62 -2.49 -0.01 5.91
C LYS A 62 -3.37 -0.95 5.08
N ARG A 63 -4.48 -1.40 5.70
CA ARG A 63 -5.57 -2.15 5.05
C ARG A 63 -6.67 -1.19 4.59
N ILE A 64 -7.44 -1.60 3.59
CA ILE A 64 -8.62 -0.89 3.06
C ILE A 64 -9.71 -0.70 4.14
N ASP A 65 -9.80 -1.62 5.10
CA ASP A 65 -10.99 -1.75 5.96
C ASP A 65 -11.08 -0.71 7.10
N GLY A 66 -10.12 0.22 7.22
CA GLY A 66 -10.20 1.41 8.08
C GLY A 66 -10.36 1.22 9.59
N VAL A 67 -10.59 0.00 10.10
CA VAL A 67 -11.01 -0.24 11.48
C VAL A 67 -10.40 -1.53 12.04
N LYS A 68 -9.89 -1.42 13.26
CA LYS A 68 -9.29 -2.42 14.17
C LYS A 68 -7.78 -2.64 14.07
N GLU A 69 -7.14 -2.45 15.24
CA GLU A 69 -5.87 -3.06 15.58
C GLU A 69 -5.87 -4.55 15.18
N LEU A 70 -4.70 -5.01 14.77
CA LEU A 70 -4.41 -6.33 14.19
C LEU A 70 -4.91 -7.48 15.11
N GLU A 71 -6.18 -7.86 14.97
CA GLU A 71 -6.69 -9.11 15.53
C GLU A 71 -6.21 -10.29 14.67
N ASP A 72 -5.57 -11.22 15.36
CA ASP A 72 -4.89 -12.44 14.91
C ASP A 72 -5.34 -13.09 13.59
N LYS A 73 -4.32 -13.46 12.79
CA LYS A 73 -4.30 -14.62 11.87
C LYS A 73 -5.17 -14.63 10.61
N ASN A 74 -5.74 -13.51 10.17
CA ASN A 74 -6.42 -13.46 8.88
C ASN A 74 -5.71 -12.50 7.92
N ASP A 75 -5.50 -12.99 6.70
CA ASP A 75 -4.87 -12.36 5.53
C ASP A 75 -4.81 -10.83 5.64
N ILE A 76 -3.58 -10.30 5.64
CA ILE A 76 -3.40 -8.86 5.40
C ILE A 76 -3.83 -8.62 3.95
N ASN A 77 -4.34 -7.43 3.66
CA ASN A 77 -4.57 -7.01 2.29
C ASN A 77 -4.02 -5.59 2.21
N LEU A 78 -2.72 -5.50 1.94
CA LEU A 78 -1.96 -4.26 1.94
C LEU A 78 -2.40 -3.30 0.83
N SER A 79 -3.30 -2.38 1.10
CA SER A 79 -3.70 -1.42 0.05
C SER A 79 -2.81 -0.21 -0.08
N VAL A 80 -2.15 0.20 1.00
CA VAL A 80 -1.38 1.45 1.02
C VAL A 80 -0.05 1.28 1.74
N TYR A 81 1.01 1.79 1.11
CA TYR A 81 2.31 1.99 1.72
C TYR A 81 2.43 3.43 2.23
N ILE A 82 2.85 3.60 3.50
CA ILE A 82 3.06 4.92 4.10
C ILE A 82 4.45 5.00 4.70
N SER A 83 5.18 6.04 4.31
CA SER A 83 6.46 6.40 4.92
C SER A 83 6.64 7.91 5.01
N GLY A 84 6.56 8.45 6.22
CA GLY A 84 6.66 9.90 6.45
C GLY A 84 5.51 10.67 5.79
N LYS A 85 5.80 11.36 4.68
CA LYS A 85 4.83 12.14 3.88
C LYS A 85 4.45 11.47 2.56
N ILE A 86 4.96 10.26 2.32
CA ILE A 86 4.73 9.51 1.10
C ILE A 86 3.60 8.51 1.40
N GLU A 87 2.57 8.54 0.57
CA GLU A 87 1.44 7.62 0.61
C GLU A 87 1.24 7.07 -0.80
N ILE A 88 1.27 5.73 -0.92
CA ILE A 88 1.26 5.05 -2.22
C ILE A 88 0.23 3.92 -2.19
N ASN A 89 -0.75 3.99 -3.07
CA ASN A 89 -1.76 2.94 -3.22
C ASN A 89 -1.24 1.80 -4.09
N PHE A 90 -1.40 0.58 -3.63
CA PHE A 90 -1.11 -0.61 -4.43
C PHE A 90 -2.23 -0.86 -5.43
N CYS A 91 -1.86 -1.10 -6.68
CA CYS A 91 -2.78 -1.43 -7.75
C CYS A 91 -2.21 -2.61 -8.56
N ILE A 92 -3.08 -3.57 -8.90
CA ILE A 92 -2.67 -4.77 -9.63
C ILE A 92 -2.64 -4.47 -11.12
N ASP A 93 -1.52 -4.78 -11.78
CA ASP A 93 -1.33 -4.65 -13.21
C ASP A 93 -0.50 -5.83 -13.78
N ASN A 94 -0.50 -6.00 -15.09
CA ASN A 94 0.21 -7.07 -15.79
C ASN A 94 1.70 -6.73 -15.98
N ILE A 95 2.44 -6.73 -14.87
CA ILE A 95 3.88 -6.46 -14.81
C ILE A 95 4.64 -7.77 -14.55
N GLU A 96 5.92 -7.86 -14.93
CA GLU A 96 6.72 -9.07 -14.65
C GLU A 96 6.94 -9.25 -13.13
N ASP A 97 7.22 -10.50 -12.73
CA ASP A 97 7.51 -10.80 -11.33
C ASP A 97 8.67 -9.97 -10.78
N LYS A 98 8.57 -9.60 -9.50
CA LYS A 98 9.49 -8.71 -8.77
C LYS A 98 9.61 -7.30 -9.32
N GLN A 99 8.83 -6.92 -10.31
CA GLN A 99 8.87 -5.56 -10.84
C GLN A 99 7.67 -4.76 -10.35
N PHE A 100 7.87 -3.46 -10.22
CA PHE A 100 6.80 -2.53 -9.90
C PHE A 100 7.03 -1.21 -10.62
N ILE A 101 5.96 -0.46 -10.84
CA ILE A 101 6.00 0.87 -11.42
C ILE A 101 5.45 1.84 -10.40
N LEU A 102 6.23 2.86 -10.07
CA LEU A 102 5.72 4.01 -9.31
C LEU A 102 5.14 5.00 -10.29
N VAL A 103 3.94 5.48 -9.97
CA VAL A 103 3.20 6.43 -10.77
C VAL A 103 2.83 7.62 -9.89
N TYR A 104 2.99 8.82 -10.43
CA TYR A 104 2.30 10.02 -9.97
C TYR A 104 1.23 10.34 -11.00
N ASP A 105 -0.02 10.38 -10.54
CA ASP A 105 -1.16 10.81 -11.33
C ASP A 105 -1.87 11.96 -10.63
N ASP A 106 -1.81 13.14 -11.24
CA ASP A 106 -2.43 14.38 -10.75
C ASP A 106 -3.96 14.36 -10.82
N GLU A 107 -4.54 13.44 -11.62
CA GLU A 107 -5.98 13.21 -11.71
C GLU A 107 -6.42 11.95 -10.94
N SER A 108 -5.52 11.30 -10.19
CA SER A 108 -5.99 10.25 -9.30
C SER A 108 -6.90 10.90 -8.27
N ASP A 109 -8.18 10.49 -8.23
CA ASP A 109 -9.14 10.82 -7.18
C ASP A 109 -8.68 10.17 -5.86
N ASN A 110 -7.53 10.61 -5.35
CA ASN A 110 -7.01 10.33 -4.02
C ASN A 110 -7.67 11.25 -2.99
N ASP A 111 -8.84 11.79 -3.31
CA ASP A 111 -9.78 12.22 -2.29
C ASP A 111 -10.15 10.97 -1.52
N THR A 112 -9.57 10.88 -0.32
CA THR A 112 -9.99 9.97 0.72
C THR A 112 -11.47 10.23 0.94
N GLU A 113 -12.35 9.52 0.24
CA GLU A 113 -13.76 9.53 0.59
C GLU A 113 -13.83 9.00 2.02
N GLU A 114 -14.15 9.89 2.96
CA GLU A 114 -14.49 9.54 4.33
C GLU A 114 -15.67 8.56 4.25
N ILE A 115 -15.36 7.26 4.29
CA ILE A 115 -16.38 6.21 4.38
C ILE A 115 -17.25 6.53 5.60
N PRO A 116 -18.56 6.78 5.45
CA PRO A 116 -19.43 7.05 6.58
C PRO A 116 -19.38 5.85 7.52
N ILE A 117 -18.99 6.09 8.78
CA ILE A 117 -18.99 5.06 9.81
C ILE A 117 -20.46 4.71 10.07
N GLU A 118 -20.97 3.66 9.42
CA GLU A 118 -22.27 3.09 9.77
C GLU A 118 -22.14 2.54 11.19
N SER A 119 -22.59 3.34 12.15
CA SER A 119 -22.70 2.97 13.56
C SER A 119 -23.59 1.72 13.64
N SER A 120 -22.98 0.55 13.80
CA SER A 120 -23.70 -0.71 13.94
C SER A 120 -24.73 -0.61 15.07
N PRO A 121 -25.94 -1.18 14.92
CA PRO A 121 -26.99 -1.04 15.90
C PRO A 121 -26.60 -1.78 17.20
N LYS A 122 -26.69 -1.06 18.32
CA LYS A 122 -26.60 -1.65 19.67
C LYS A 122 -27.70 -2.69 19.82
N VAL A 123 -27.32 -3.96 19.82
CA VAL A 123 -28.21 -5.04 20.27
C VAL A 123 -28.47 -4.82 21.76
N LEU A 124 -29.66 -4.31 22.09
CA LEU A 124 -30.19 -4.30 23.44
C LEU A 124 -30.56 -5.75 23.79
N ILE A 125 -29.71 -6.43 24.57
CA ILE A 125 -30.10 -7.65 25.25
C ILE A 125 -30.87 -7.21 26.50
N ASN A 126 -32.20 -7.32 26.46
CA ASN A 126 -33.02 -7.25 27.67
C ASN A 126 -32.95 -8.62 28.37
N TYR A 127 -32.50 -8.62 29.62
CA TYR A 127 -32.64 -9.74 30.55
C TYR A 127 -34.07 -9.85 31.09
#